data_AF-D9WG62-F1
#
_entry.id   AF-D9WG62-F1
#
_cell.length_a   1.000
_cell.length_b   1.000
_cell.length_c   1.000
_cell.angle_alpha   90.00
_cell.angle_beta   90.00
_cell.angle_gamma   90.00
#
_symmetry.space_group_name_H-M   'P 1'
#
loop_
_entity.id
_entity.type
_entity.pdbx_description
1 polymer ?
#
loop_
_entity_poly.entity_id
_entity_poly.type
_entity_poly.pdbx_seq_one_letter_code
_entity_poly.pdbx_strand_id
1 'polypeptide(L)'
;MTGGSGRGARRPARVRPYSLTGGRTRSGHVLLVETFVASLEPADGPVDGPGDPVPTGTPGTRMLPEIRAIIELCRRMRSVAEVSAMLKIPLGVVRVLLSDLADQGKIRVYGTGRGPGQPDRALLERVLVGLRRL
;
A
#
# COMPACT_ATOMS: atom_id res chain seq x y z
N MET A 1 -13.08 10.80 -37.97
CA MET A 1 -13.91 10.45 -36.80
C MET A 1 -13.19 9.36 -36.03
N THR A 2 -12.52 9.71 -34.94
CA THR A 2 -11.62 8.84 -34.17
C THR A 2 -12.42 7.96 -33.21
N GLY A 3 -12.31 6.64 -33.38
CA GLY A 3 -12.89 5.64 -32.50
C GLY A 3 -12.15 5.60 -31.16
N GLY A 4 -12.89 5.84 -30.07
CA GLY A 4 -12.39 5.86 -28.71
C GLY A 4 -11.95 4.47 -28.24
N SER A 5 -10.67 4.37 -27.90
CA SER A 5 -10.07 3.22 -27.23
C SER A 5 -10.67 3.04 -25.83
N GLY A 6 -11.56 2.06 -25.68
CA GLY A 6 -12.04 1.60 -24.39
C GLY A 6 -10.94 0.87 -23.64
N ARG A 7 -10.29 1.53 -22.68
CA ARG A 7 -9.35 0.88 -21.76
C ARG A 7 -10.12 -0.14 -20.92
N GLY A 8 -10.01 -1.41 -21.30
CA GLY A 8 -10.57 -2.53 -20.54
C GLY A 8 -9.99 -2.55 -19.13
N ALA A 9 -10.83 -2.28 -18.13
CA ALA A 9 -10.49 -2.53 -16.74
C ALA A 9 -10.14 -4.02 -16.60
N ARG A 10 -8.87 -4.34 -16.35
CA ARG A 10 -8.43 -5.72 -16.12
C ARG A 10 -9.24 -6.29 -14.96
N ARG A 11 -10.16 -7.20 -15.25
CA ARG A 11 -10.81 -8.02 -14.22
C ARG A 11 -9.69 -8.74 -13.46
N PRO A 12 -9.57 -8.56 -12.13
CA PRO A 12 -8.59 -9.32 -11.38
C PRO A 12 -8.91 -10.81 -11.56
N ALA A 13 -7.87 -11.62 -11.78
CA ALA A 13 -8.01 -13.06 -11.82
C ALA A 13 -8.75 -13.47 -10.52
N ARG A 14 -9.83 -14.25 -10.64
CA ARG A 14 -10.66 -14.66 -9.49
C ARG A 14 -9.91 -15.68 -8.62
N VAL A 15 -8.86 -15.22 -7.96
CA VAL A 15 -8.19 -15.93 -6.88
C VAL A 15 -9.07 -15.78 -5.64
N ARG A 16 -9.30 -16.87 -4.90
CA ARG A 16 -10.00 -16.77 -3.61
C ARG A 16 -9.18 -15.83 -2.71
N PRO A 17 -9.79 -14.84 -2.04
CA PRO A 17 -9.05 -13.79 -1.34
C PRO A 17 -7.95 -14.29 -0.40
N TYR A 18 -8.15 -15.43 0.28
CA TYR A 18 -7.20 -16.01 1.23
C TYR A 18 -6.12 -16.90 0.59
N SER A 19 -6.25 -17.26 -0.68
CA SER A 19 -5.18 -17.97 -1.39
C SER A 19 -3.96 -17.08 -1.61
N LEU A 20 -4.15 -15.75 -1.68
CA LEU A 20 -3.06 -14.77 -1.78
C LEU A 20 -2.15 -14.76 -0.54
N THR A 21 -2.68 -15.12 0.62
CA THR A 21 -1.94 -15.15 1.89
C THR A 21 -1.44 -16.55 2.26
N GLY A 22 -1.73 -17.56 1.43
CA GLY A 22 -1.47 -18.97 1.77
C GLY A 22 -2.27 -19.46 2.98
N GLY A 23 -3.44 -18.88 3.24
CA GLY A 23 -4.28 -19.20 4.41
C GLY A 23 -3.93 -18.42 5.68
N ARG A 24 -2.90 -17.57 5.67
CA ARG A 24 -2.57 -16.69 6.81
C ARG A 24 -3.65 -15.62 6.98
N THR A 25 -4.10 -15.42 8.21
CA THR A 25 -5.13 -14.43 8.57
C THR A 25 -4.64 -13.36 9.56
N ARG A 26 -3.39 -13.45 10.01
CA ARG A 26 -2.76 -12.48 10.92
C ARG A 26 -1.55 -11.83 10.26
N SER A 27 -1.42 -10.52 10.44
CA SER A 27 -0.22 -9.75 10.10
C SER A 27 0.77 -9.77 11.25
N GLY A 28 2.08 -9.73 10.96
CA GLY A 28 3.13 -9.54 11.96
C GLY A 28 3.19 -8.11 12.49
N HIS A 29 2.78 -7.14 11.67
CA HIS A 29 2.64 -5.74 12.04
C HIS A 29 1.23 -5.39 12.53
N VAL A 30 1.13 -4.47 13.50
CA VAL A 30 -0.15 -3.87 13.92
C VAL A 30 -0.53 -2.79 12.91
N LEU A 31 -1.35 -3.18 11.93
CA LEU A 31 -1.81 -2.31 10.85
C LEU A 31 -3.27 -1.91 11.07
N LEU A 32 -3.48 -0.79 11.77
CA LEU A 32 -4.81 -0.19 11.92
C LEU A 32 -5.33 0.32 10.56
N VAL A 33 -6.63 0.56 10.46
CA VAL A 33 -7.28 0.93 9.18
C VAL A 33 -6.74 2.28 8.67
N GLU A 34 -6.48 3.19 9.60
CA GLU A 34 -5.90 4.51 9.43
C GLU A 34 -4.36 4.54 9.33
N THR A 35 -3.69 3.39 9.48
CA THR A 35 -2.23 3.34 9.40
C THR A 35 -1.78 3.72 8.00
N PHE A 36 -0.85 4.67 7.90
CA PHE A 36 -0.28 5.08 6.62
C PHE A 36 0.88 4.17 6.21
N VAL A 37 0.95 3.88 4.92
CA VAL A 37 2.02 3.12 4.29
C VAL A 37 2.52 3.83 3.03
N ALA A 38 3.81 3.67 2.71
CA ALA A 38 4.39 4.15 1.46
C ALA A 38 5.42 3.15 0.92
N SER A 39 5.53 3.07 -0.39
CA SER A 39 6.56 2.29 -1.09
C SER A 39 7.93 2.89 -0.82
N LEU A 40 8.92 2.02 -0.63
CA LEU A 40 10.34 2.37 -0.53
C LEU A 40 11.09 2.20 -1.86
N GLU A 41 10.45 1.55 -2.85
CA GLU A 41 10.99 1.46 -4.21
C GLU A 41 11.11 2.88 -4.82
N PRO A 42 12.26 3.24 -5.41
CA PRO A 42 12.42 4.51 -6.11
C PRO A 42 11.36 4.65 -7.21
N ALA A 43 10.81 5.85 -7.39
CA ALA A 43 9.83 6.13 -8.44
C ALA A 43 10.41 5.93 -9.85
N ASP A 44 11.73 5.98 -10.00
CA ASP A 44 12.46 5.91 -11.27
C ASP A 44 13.05 4.51 -11.50
N GLY A 45 12.19 3.58 -11.89
CA GLY A 45 12.59 2.38 -12.63
C GLY A 45 11.95 2.47 -14.02
N PRO A 46 12.66 2.17 -15.13
CA PRO A 46 12.19 2.46 -16.48
C PRO A 46 10.78 1.90 -16.71
N VAL A 47 9.84 2.82 -16.98
CA VAL A 47 8.55 2.47 -17.56
C VAL A 47 8.80 2.14 -19.02
N ASP A 48 8.74 0.85 -19.36
CA ASP A 48 8.88 0.36 -20.73
C ASP A 48 8.00 1.18 -21.69
N GLY A 49 8.66 2.03 -22.49
CA GLY A 49 8.10 2.59 -23.71
C GLY A 49 7.87 1.48 -24.75
N PRO A 50 7.26 1.79 -25.91
CA PRO A 50 7.03 0.81 -26.97
C PRO A 50 8.35 0.51 -27.69
N GLY A 51 9.17 -0.32 -27.08
CA GLY A 51 10.38 -0.91 -27.62
C GLY A 51 10.48 -2.32 -27.05
N ASP A 52 11.05 -3.25 -27.81
CA ASP A 52 11.00 -4.69 -27.56
C ASP A 52 11.27 -5.11 -26.10
N PRO A 53 10.60 -6.15 -25.57
CA PRO A 53 10.75 -6.56 -24.19
C PRO A 53 12.16 -7.13 -23.94
N VAL A 54 13.07 -6.27 -23.53
CA VAL A 54 14.35 -6.66 -22.94
C VAL A 54 14.06 -7.10 -21.50
N PRO A 55 14.28 -8.39 -21.14
CA PRO A 55 14.01 -8.86 -19.79
C PRO A 55 15.14 -8.42 -18.84
N THR A 56 15.16 -7.14 -18.48
CA THR A 56 15.99 -6.64 -17.38
C THR A 56 15.24 -6.90 -16.07
N GLY A 57 15.15 -8.18 -15.72
CA GLY A 57 14.56 -8.62 -14.46
C GLY A 57 15.12 -9.99 -14.14
N THR A 58 15.80 -10.11 -13.01
CA THR A 58 16.35 -11.36 -12.48
C THR A 58 15.31 -12.48 -12.62
N PRO A 59 15.59 -13.58 -13.35
CA PRO A 59 14.64 -14.67 -13.53
C PRO A 59 14.56 -15.45 -12.22
N GLY A 60 13.65 -15.07 -11.32
CA GLY A 60 13.54 -15.76 -10.03
C GLY A 60 12.24 -15.61 -9.28
N THR A 61 11.54 -14.47 -9.38
CA THR A 61 10.30 -14.30 -8.61
C THR A 61 9.26 -13.57 -9.44
N ARG A 62 8.36 -14.30 -10.11
CA ARG A 62 7.15 -13.70 -10.69
C ARG A 62 6.33 -13.11 -9.54
N MET A 63 6.50 -11.81 -9.30
CA MET A 63 5.73 -11.09 -8.30
C MET A 63 4.25 -11.11 -8.71
N LEU A 64 3.38 -11.49 -7.76
CA LEU A 64 1.94 -11.55 -7.98
C LEU A 64 1.41 -10.16 -8.43
N PRO A 65 0.44 -10.11 -9.35
CA PRO A 65 -0.09 -8.84 -9.86
C PRO A 65 -0.69 -7.97 -8.76
N GLU A 66 -1.26 -8.57 -7.71
CA GLU A 66 -1.78 -7.88 -6.54
C GLU A 66 -0.67 -7.20 -5.73
N ILE A 67 0.47 -7.87 -5.54
CA ILE A 67 1.63 -7.29 -4.85
C ILE A 67 2.18 -6.11 -5.64
N ARG A 68 2.25 -6.23 -6.98
CA ARG A 68 2.64 -5.10 -7.84
C ARG A 68 1.69 -3.93 -7.73
N ALA A 69 0.39 -4.18 -7.72
CA ALA A 69 -0.62 -3.15 -7.58
C ALA A 69 -0.54 -2.43 -6.22
N ILE A 70 -0.23 -3.16 -5.13
CA ILE A 70 -0.02 -2.56 -3.81
C ILE A 70 1.18 -1.60 -3.83
N ILE A 71 2.33 -2.04 -4.36
CA ILE A 71 3.54 -1.20 -4.45
C ILE A 71 3.27 0.06 -5.27
N GLU A 72 2.61 -0.09 -6.42
CA GLU A 72 2.23 1.03 -7.28
C GLU A 72 1.34 2.04 -6.56
N LEU A 73 0.28 1.58 -5.89
CA LEU A 73 -0.62 2.44 -5.14
C LEU A 73 0.08 3.17 -3.99
N CYS A 74 1.05 2.48 -3.35
CA CYS A 74 1.80 3.02 -2.22
C CYS A 74 2.95 3.94 -2.64
N ARG A 75 3.20 4.18 -3.94
CA ARG A 75 4.13 5.24 -4.39
C ARG A 75 3.75 6.62 -3.84
N ARG A 76 2.44 6.84 -3.63
CA ARG A 76 1.94 7.91 -2.76
C ARG A 76 1.58 7.29 -1.42
N MET A 77 1.82 8.02 -0.34
CA MET A 77 1.42 7.59 0.99
C MET A 77 -0.10 7.39 1.04
N ARG A 78 -0.55 6.23 1.52
CA ARG A 78 -1.96 5.83 1.59
C ARG A 78 -2.25 5.11 2.89
N SER A 79 -3.47 5.21 3.37
CA SER A 79 -3.94 4.40 4.50
C SER A 79 -4.21 2.95 4.08
N VAL A 80 -4.14 2.02 5.04
CA VAL A 80 -4.51 0.60 4.82
C VAL A 80 -5.96 0.49 4.29
N ALA A 81 -6.87 1.34 4.77
CA ALA A 81 -8.24 1.42 4.30
C ALA A 81 -8.33 1.74 2.80
N GLU A 82 -7.62 2.78 2.37
CA GLU A 82 -7.62 3.22 0.97
C GLU A 82 -7.06 2.11 0.07
N VAL A 83 -5.97 1.47 0.46
CA VAL A 83 -5.38 0.36 -0.32
C VAL A 83 -6.40 -0.77 -0.52
N SER A 84 -7.10 -1.17 0.54
CA SER A 84 -8.15 -2.21 0.48
C SER A 84 -9.33 -1.79 -0.41
N ALA A 85 -9.82 -0.56 -0.26
CA ALA A 85 -10.93 -0.06 -1.03
C ALA A 85 -10.61 0.06 -2.53
N MET A 86 -9.42 0.56 -2.86
CA MET A 86 -8.99 0.77 -4.25
C MET A 86 -8.73 -0.54 -4.98
N LEU A 87 -8.10 -1.51 -4.31
CA LEU A 87 -7.83 -2.83 -4.89
C LEU A 87 -9.04 -3.77 -4.84
N LYS A 88 -10.08 -3.43 -4.08
CA LYS A 88 -11.24 -4.29 -3.81
C LYS A 88 -10.84 -5.65 -3.23
N ILE A 89 -9.81 -5.65 -2.39
CA ILE A 89 -9.29 -6.83 -1.69
C ILE A 89 -9.71 -6.73 -0.21
N PRO A 90 -10.15 -7.83 0.45
CA PRO A 90 -10.52 -7.79 1.86
C PRO A 90 -9.41 -7.25 2.74
N LEU A 91 -9.78 -6.44 3.74
CA LEU A 91 -8.85 -5.74 4.64
C LEU A 91 -7.83 -6.68 5.29
N GLY A 92 -8.26 -7.86 5.75
CA GLY A 92 -7.36 -8.85 6.37
C GLY A 92 -6.27 -9.34 5.41
N VAL A 93 -6.61 -9.55 4.14
CA VAL A 93 -5.65 -9.96 3.10
C VAL A 93 -4.65 -8.84 2.85
N VAL A 94 -5.12 -7.59 2.71
CA VAL A 94 -4.24 -6.42 2.52
C VAL A 94 -3.28 -6.25 3.69
N ARG A 95 -3.73 -6.42 4.94
CA ARG A 95 -2.86 -6.36 6.13
C ARG A 95 -1.75 -7.40 6.09
N VAL A 96 -2.04 -8.62 5.69
CA VAL A 96 -1.03 -9.67 5.57
C VAL A 96 -0.03 -9.31 4.47
N LEU A 97 -0.49 -8.91 3.29
CA LEU A 97 0.38 -8.55 2.17
C LEU A 97 1.25 -7.32 2.48
N LEU A 98 0.70 -6.31 3.15
CA LEU A 98 1.46 -5.13 3.59
C LEU A 98 2.48 -5.48 4.67
N SER A 99 2.14 -6.39 5.59
CA SER A 99 3.07 -6.91 6.58
C SER A 99 4.26 -7.60 5.92
N ASP A 100 4.00 -8.48 4.96
CA ASP A 100 5.05 -9.19 4.23
C ASP A 100 5.95 -8.23 3.43
N LEU A 101 5.37 -7.18 2.85
CA LEU A 101 6.11 -6.16 2.13
C LEU A 101 6.93 -5.25 3.05
N ALA A 102 6.45 -4.99 4.26
CA ALA A 102 7.20 -4.29 5.28
C ALA A 102 8.39 -5.14 5.77
N ASP A 103 8.18 -6.44 5.99
CA ASP A 103 9.25 -7.38 6.37
C ASP A 103 10.31 -7.52 5.28
N GLN A 104 9.91 -7.41 4.01
CA GLN A 104 10.82 -7.36 2.86
C GLN A 104 11.51 -6.00 2.64
N GLY A 105 11.19 -4.98 3.44
CA GLY A 105 11.73 -3.63 3.27
C GLY A 105 11.24 -2.89 2.02
N LYS A 106 10.16 -3.35 1.39
CA LYS A 106 9.56 -2.72 0.19
C LYS A 106 8.56 -1.63 0.51
N ILE A 107 7.97 -1.68 1.71
CA ILE A 107 7.02 -0.69 2.21
C ILE A 107 7.47 -0.19 3.57
N ARG A 108 7.34 1.12 3.78
CA ARG A 108 7.44 1.76 5.08
C ARG A 108 6.06 1.89 5.70
N VAL A 109 5.95 1.46 6.96
CA VAL A 109 4.77 1.66 7.79
C VAL A 109 4.99 2.88 8.66
N TYR A 110 4.07 3.83 8.61
CA TYR A 110 4.07 5.00 9.48
C TYR A 110 3.15 4.68 10.66
N GLY A 111 3.73 4.65 11.86
CA GLY A 111 2.98 4.37 13.08
C GLY A 111 1.79 5.32 13.20
N THR A 112 0.66 4.78 13.65
CA THR A 112 -0.39 5.63 14.21
C THR A 112 0.23 6.36 15.41
N GLY A 113 -0.16 7.61 15.69
CA GLY A 113 0.45 8.49 16.70
C GLY A 113 0.47 7.98 18.16
N ARG A 114 0.23 6.68 18.40
CA ARG A 114 0.48 5.91 19.62
C ARG A 114 1.88 5.28 19.67
N GLY A 115 2.87 5.93 19.08
CA GLY A 115 4.29 5.66 19.41
C GLY A 115 4.67 6.37 20.72
N PRO A 116 5.86 6.12 21.28
CA PRO A 116 6.35 6.72 22.54
C PRO A 116 6.50 8.26 22.52
N GLY A 117 5.97 8.95 21.51
CA GLY A 117 5.89 10.41 21.39
C GLY A 117 4.45 10.91 21.32
N GLN A 118 3.51 10.26 22.03
CA GLN A 118 2.16 10.81 22.17
C GLN A 118 2.29 12.22 22.77
N PRO A 119 1.77 13.27 22.11
CA PRO A 119 1.91 14.63 22.60
C PRO A 119 1.33 14.70 24.00
N ASP A 120 2.14 15.17 24.95
CA ASP A 120 1.73 15.32 26.34
C ASP A 120 0.46 16.17 26.40
N ARG A 121 -0.43 15.85 27.33
CA ARG A 121 -1.69 16.54 27.54
C ARG A 121 -1.48 18.04 27.72
N ALA A 122 -0.39 18.43 28.40
CA ALA A 122 -0.02 19.83 28.57
C ALA A 122 0.31 20.55 27.24
N LEU A 123 0.83 19.85 26.23
CA LEU A 123 1.00 20.39 24.88
C LEU A 123 -0.36 20.58 24.21
N LEU A 124 -1.22 19.56 24.27
CA LEU A 124 -2.54 19.59 23.63
C LEU A 124 -3.44 20.67 24.23
N GLU A 125 -3.40 20.87 25.55
CA GLU A 125 -4.14 21.93 26.24
C GLU A 125 -3.62 23.33 25.86
N ARG A 126 -2.30 23.51 25.72
CA ARG A 126 -1.71 24.77 25.22
C ARG A 126 -2.17 25.09 23.80
N VAL A 127 -2.16 24.11 22.91
CA VAL A 127 -2.66 24.29 21.53
C VAL A 127 -4.14 24.64 21.53
N LEU A 128 -4.96 23.96 22.33
CA LEU A 128 -6.40 24.24 22.45
C LEU A 128 -6.68 25.67 22.90
N VAL A 129 -5.95 26.13 23.94
CA VAL A 129 -6.08 27.51 24.44
C VAL A 129 -5.65 28.52 23.36
N GLY A 130 -4.56 28.24 22.63
CA GLY A 130 -4.11 29.08 21.52
C GLY A 130 -5.14 29.20 20.40
N LEU A 131 -5.74 28.09 19.97
CA LEU A 131 -6.77 28.08 18.92
C LEU A 131 -8.08 28.78 19.32
N ARG A 132 -8.42 28.82 20.62
CA ARG A 132 -9.62 29.49 21.13
C ARG A 132 -9.48 31.00 21.33
N ARG A 133 -8.26 31.53 21.20
CA ARG A 133 -7.95 32.97 21.35
C ARG A 133 -7.80 33.69 20.01
N LEU A 134 -8.07 32.99 18.91
CA LEU A 134 -8.20 33.52 17.56
C LEU A 134 -9.68 33.68 17.21
#